data_AF-A0A4Q0YYB6-F1
#
_entry.id   AF-A0A4Q0YYB6-F1
#
_cell.length_a   1.000
_cell.length_b   1.000
_cell.length_c   1.000
_cell.angle_alpha   90.00
_cell.angle_beta   90.00
_cell.angle_gamma   90.00
#
_symmetry.space_group_name_H-M   'P 1'
#
loop_
_entity.id
_entity.type
_entity.pdbx_description
1 polymer ?
#
loop_
_entity_poly.entity_id
_entity_poly.type
_entity_poly.pdbx_seq_one_letter_code
_entity_poly.pdbx_strand_id
1 'polypeptide(L)'
;MTLKSHTQIKNYERLLVDIESFYPNFKTWYSTKVIPGIINDTREILTEYREDTLVGIAIIKKEKQEQKICTIKIIPEYQNRGIGVKLFKRALNKLSTDKPFVTVPEERFHEFHKIFIHFGFKLTEVKTGYYRKGKKEYIYNGSLKD
;
A
#
# COMPACT_ATOMS: atom_id res chain seq x y z
N MET A 1 -3.51 -22.08 -6.18
CA MET A 1 -4.07 -21.26 -5.08
C MET A 1 -5.30 -21.97 -4.50
N THR A 2 -5.43 -22.16 -3.19
CA THR A 2 -6.51 -22.97 -2.57
C THR A 2 -7.77 -22.14 -2.29
N LEU A 3 -8.95 -22.77 -2.14
CA LEU A 3 -10.21 -22.08 -1.77
C LEU A 3 -10.08 -21.29 -0.45
N LYS A 4 -9.35 -21.85 0.53
CA LYS A 4 -9.03 -21.16 1.80
C LYS A 4 -8.26 -19.85 1.59
N SER A 5 -7.28 -19.83 0.67
CA SER A 5 -6.53 -18.61 0.35
C SER A 5 -7.38 -17.54 -0.36
N HIS A 6 -8.37 -17.93 -1.16
CA HIS A 6 -9.31 -16.98 -1.78
C HIS A 6 -10.22 -16.30 -0.75
N THR A 7 -10.78 -17.06 0.20
CA THR A 7 -11.60 -16.50 1.28
C THR A 7 -10.78 -15.54 2.15
N GLN A 8 -9.52 -15.87 2.42
CA GLN A 8 -8.64 -15.04 3.23
C GLN A 8 -8.30 -13.70 2.54
N ILE A 9 -8.04 -13.71 1.22
CA ILE A 9 -7.81 -12.49 0.45
C ILE A 9 -9.04 -11.58 0.45
N LYS A 10 -10.26 -12.13 0.37
CA LYS A 10 -11.49 -11.34 0.50
C LYS A 10 -11.63 -10.74 1.91
N ASN A 11 -11.21 -11.44 2.95
CA ASN A 11 -11.27 -10.92 4.32
C ASN A 11 -10.34 -9.72 4.55
N TYR A 12 -9.20 -9.67 3.85
CA TYR A 12 -8.26 -8.54 3.95
C TYR A 12 -8.84 -7.22 3.41
N GLU A 13 -9.74 -7.26 2.44
CA GLU A 13 -10.42 -6.08 1.92
C GLU A 13 -11.14 -5.31 3.03
N ARG A 14 -11.80 -6.03 3.94
CA ARG A 14 -12.58 -5.44 5.05
C ARG A 14 -11.71 -4.62 5.99
N LEU A 15 -10.45 -5.01 6.18
CA LEU A 15 -9.49 -4.27 7.00
C LEU A 15 -8.99 -2.98 6.33
N LEU A 16 -9.23 -2.82 5.04
CA LEU A 16 -8.77 -1.70 4.23
C LEU A 16 -9.92 -0.80 3.76
N VAL A 17 -11.16 -1.04 4.19
CA VAL A 17 -12.35 -0.33 3.69
C VAL A 17 -12.31 1.18 3.95
N ASP A 18 -11.69 1.62 5.03
CA ASP A 18 -11.51 3.03 5.39
C ASP A 18 -10.62 3.79 4.38
N ILE A 19 -9.78 3.08 3.62
CA ILE A 19 -8.94 3.65 2.56
C ILE A 19 -9.79 4.21 1.40
N GLU A 20 -11.04 3.75 1.26
CA GLU A 20 -12.00 4.26 0.26
C GLU A 20 -12.26 5.76 0.40
N SER A 21 -12.10 6.33 1.60
CA SER A 21 -12.20 7.77 1.85
C SER A 21 -11.09 8.60 1.19
N PHE A 22 -9.96 7.97 0.87
CA PHE A 22 -8.82 8.58 0.17
C PHE A 22 -8.77 8.21 -1.31
N TYR A 23 -9.17 6.99 -1.63
CA TYR A 23 -9.13 6.42 -2.97
C TYR A 23 -10.53 5.92 -3.37
N PRO A 24 -11.33 6.74 -4.07
CA PRO A 24 -12.65 6.33 -4.52
C PRO A 24 -12.62 5.05 -5.36
N ASN A 25 -13.67 4.23 -5.25
CA ASN A 25 -13.77 2.92 -5.92
C ASN A 25 -12.74 1.89 -5.44
N PHE A 26 -12.27 1.99 -4.18
CA PHE A 26 -11.29 1.06 -3.61
C PHE A 26 -11.73 -0.41 -3.74
N LYS A 27 -13.01 -0.72 -3.48
CA LYS A 27 -13.56 -2.09 -3.62
C LYS A 27 -13.48 -2.61 -5.06
N THR A 28 -13.81 -1.76 -6.03
CA THR A 28 -13.67 -2.07 -7.46
C THR A 28 -12.20 -2.28 -7.82
N TRP A 29 -11.30 -1.42 -7.34
CA TRP A 29 -9.86 -1.60 -7.54
C TRP A 29 -9.35 -2.91 -6.93
N TYR A 30 -9.79 -3.25 -5.71
CA TYR A 30 -9.38 -4.48 -5.03
C TYR A 30 -9.81 -5.73 -5.83
N SER A 31 -11.09 -5.79 -6.19
CA SER A 31 -11.66 -6.91 -6.95
C SER A 31 -11.14 -7.04 -8.38
N THR A 32 -10.90 -5.92 -9.08
CA THR A 32 -10.51 -5.94 -10.51
C THR A 32 -9.01 -5.83 -10.76
N LYS A 33 -8.21 -5.36 -9.78
CA LYS A 33 -6.76 -5.19 -9.92
C LYS A 33 -5.97 -5.98 -8.90
N VAL A 34 -6.37 -5.98 -7.62
CA VAL A 34 -5.61 -6.68 -6.57
C VAL A 34 -5.78 -8.19 -6.69
N ILE A 35 -7.01 -8.70 -6.71
CA ILE A 35 -7.27 -10.14 -6.79
C ILE A 35 -6.67 -10.75 -8.08
N PRO A 36 -6.92 -10.21 -9.29
CA PRO A 36 -6.29 -10.73 -10.51
C PRO A 36 -4.77 -10.58 -10.49
N GLY A 37 -4.26 -9.48 -9.91
CA GLY A 37 -2.84 -9.24 -9.73
C GLY A 37 -2.14 -10.28 -8.84
N ILE A 38 -2.83 -10.84 -7.86
CA ILE A 38 -2.28 -11.93 -7.05
C ILE A 38 -2.30 -13.24 -7.83
N ILE A 39 -3.37 -13.49 -8.60
CA ILE A 39 -3.52 -14.71 -9.41
C ILE A 39 -2.43 -14.78 -10.50
N ASN A 40 -2.08 -13.65 -11.11
CA ASN A 40 -1.07 -13.55 -12.17
C ASN A 40 0.33 -13.16 -11.66
N ASP A 41 0.55 -13.16 -10.34
CA ASP A 41 1.80 -12.82 -9.67
C ASP A 41 2.35 -11.41 -9.95
N THR A 42 1.54 -10.45 -10.39
CA THR A 42 1.96 -9.03 -10.50
C THR A 42 1.77 -8.24 -9.20
N ARG A 43 1.07 -8.82 -8.21
CA ARG A 43 0.85 -8.24 -6.88
C ARG A 43 1.01 -9.28 -5.79
N GLU A 44 1.40 -8.82 -4.62
CA GLU A 44 1.53 -9.66 -3.43
C GLU A 44 0.93 -8.91 -2.23
N ILE A 45 0.26 -9.65 -1.34
CA ILE A 45 -0.21 -9.13 -0.06
C ILE A 45 0.75 -9.63 1.02
N LEU A 46 1.38 -8.69 1.72
CA LEU A 46 2.21 -8.96 2.88
C LEU A 46 1.39 -8.74 4.14
N THR A 47 1.40 -9.71 5.04
CA THR A 47 0.69 -9.65 6.32
C THR A 47 1.64 -9.73 7.50
N GLU A 48 1.25 -9.14 8.61
CA GLU A 48 1.96 -9.19 9.89
C GLU A 48 0.96 -9.58 10.99
N TYR A 49 1.30 -10.61 11.78
CA TYR A 49 0.45 -11.15 12.84
C TYR A 49 1.08 -10.98 14.22
N ARG A 50 0.25 -10.83 15.26
CA ARG A 50 0.63 -10.92 16.69
C ARG A 50 -0.39 -11.80 17.38
N GLU A 51 0.07 -12.91 17.96
CA GLU A 51 -0.81 -13.85 18.71
C GLU A 51 -2.10 -14.14 17.92
N ASP A 52 -1.94 -14.57 16.67
CA ASP A 52 -3.01 -14.85 15.69
C ASP A 52 -3.88 -13.68 15.21
N THR A 53 -3.67 -12.48 15.75
CA THR A 53 -4.31 -11.26 15.27
C THR A 53 -3.55 -10.69 14.07
N LEU A 54 -4.24 -10.46 12.94
CA LEU A 54 -3.67 -9.72 11.81
C LEU A 54 -3.56 -8.24 12.21
N VAL A 55 -2.34 -7.72 12.33
CA VAL A 55 -2.08 -6.35 12.84
C VAL A 55 -1.60 -5.39 11.76
N GLY A 56 -1.18 -5.90 10.62
CA GLY A 56 -0.66 -5.08 9.54
C GLY A 56 -0.77 -5.76 8.18
N ILE A 57 -1.04 -4.95 7.16
CA ILE A 57 -1.18 -5.40 5.77
C ILE A 57 -0.50 -4.42 4.81
N ALA A 58 0.17 -4.95 3.80
CA ALA A 58 0.67 -4.19 2.68
C ALA A 58 0.30 -4.88 1.37
N ILE A 59 -0.05 -4.07 0.36
CA ILE A 59 -0.28 -4.53 -1.00
C ILE A 59 0.84 -3.96 -1.86
N ILE A 60 1.64 -4.83 -2.48
CA ILE A 60 2.71 -4.44 -3.38
C ILE A 60 2.38 -4.84 -4.82
N LYS A 61 2.94 -4.11 -5.77
CA LYS A 61 2.89 -4.39 -7.21
C LYS A 61 4.33 -4.56 -7.72
N LYS A 62 4.60 -5.68 -8.38
CA LYS A 62 5.93 -6.13 -8.81
C LYS A 62 5.96 -6.43 -10.31
N GLU A 63 5.72 -5.42 -11.13
CA GLU A 63 5.79 -5.56 -12.59
C GLU A 63 7.16 -5.10 -13.12
N LYS A 64 7.53 -5.56 -14.32
CA LYS A 64 8.81 -5.17 -14.97
C LYS A 64 9.00 -3.65 -15.06
N GLN A 65 7.91 -2.91 -15.29
CA GLN A 65 7.94 -1.45 -15.48
C GLN A 65 7.61 -0.67 -14.21
N GLU A 66 7.11 -1.32 -13.15
CA GLU A 66 6.64 -0.63 -11.95
C GLU A 66 6.76 -1.51 -10.70
N GLN A 67 7.59 -1.06 -9.76
CA GLN A 67 7.67 -1.57 -8.40
C GLN A 67 6.99 -0.56 -7.48
N LYS A 68 5.82 -0.91 -6.93
CA LYS A 68 4.97 0.03 -6.17
C LYS A 68 4.51 -0.56 -4.84
N ILE A 69 4.62 0.22 -3.77
CA ILE A 69 3.85 -0.05 -2.54
C ILE A 69 2.49 0.65 -2.72
N CYS A 70 1.44 -0.14 -2.94
CA CYS A 70 0.11 0.39 -3.26
C CYS A 70 -0.68 0.76 -2.01
N THR A 71 -0.46 0.02 -0.93
CA THR A 71 -1.16 0.22 0.34
C THR A 71 -0.27 -0.30 1.46
N ILE A 72 -0.21 0.41 2.57
CA ILE A 72 0.28 -0.12 3.84
C ILE A 72 -0.60 0.42 4.97
N LYS A 73 -1.02 -0.48 5.84
CA LYS A 73 -1.88 -0.16 6.98
C LYS A 73 -1.50 -1.01 8.18
N ILE A 74 -1.35 -0.35 9.32
CA ILE A 74 -1.24 -0.99 10.64
C ILE A 74 -2.53 -0.66 11.40
N ILE A 75 -3.13 -1.68 12.01
CA ILE A 75 -4.32 -1.52 12.85
C ILE A 75 -4.01 -0.51 13.97
N PRO A 76 -4.89 0.48 14.25
CA PRO A 76 -4.59 1.61 15.15
C PRO A 76 -3.96 1.22 16.49
N GLU A 77 -4.47 0.18 17.13
CA GLU A 77 -4.03 -0.32 18.45
C GLU A 77 -2.58 -0.84 18.44
N TYR A 78 -2.04 -1.14 17.26
CA TYR A 78 -0.72 -1.71 17.03
C TYR A 78 0.27 -0.71 16.40
N GLN A 79 -0.14 0.54 16.17
CA GLN A 79 0.73 1.59 15.63
C GLN A 79 1.82 2.01 16.64
N ASN A 80 2.87 2.69 16.15
CA ASN A 80 4.01 3.17 16.94
C ASN A 80 4.85 2.09 17.66
N ARG A 81 4.74 0.82 17.23
CA ARG A 81 5.52 -0.32 17.77
C ARG A 81 6.55 -0.90 16.78
N GLY A 82 6.97 -0.12 15.79
CA GLY A 82 7.93 -0.55 14.75
C GLY A 82 7.35 -1.50 13.67
N ILE A 83 6.08 -1.89 13.79
CA ILE A 83 5.40 -2.84 12.89
C ILE A 83 5.34 -2.30 11.46
N GLY A 84 4.98 -1.02 11.28
CA GLY A 84 4.97 -0.36 9.97
C GLY A 84 6.33 -0.39 9.30
N VAL A 85 7.40 -0.08 10.03
CA VAL A 85 8.78 -0.13 9.51
C VAL A 85 9.16 -1.55 9.10
N LYS A 86 8.84 -2.55 9.91
CA LYS A 86 9.10 -3.97 9.57
C LYS A 86 8.40 -4.37 8.28
N LEU A 87 7.12 -4.03 8.14
CA LEU A 87 6.33 -4.37 6.97
C LEU A 87 6.81 -3.61 5.72
N PHE A 88 7.22 -2.35 5.89
CA PHE A 88 7.82 -1.54 4.83
C PHE A 88 9.14 -2.15 4.33
N LYS A 89 10.06 -2.54 5.23
CA LYS A 89 11.32 -3.22 4.86
C LYS A 89 11.08 -4.52 4.09
N ARG A 90 10.07 -5.30 4.50
CA ARG A 90 9.65 -6.51 3.77
C ARG A 90 9.14 -6.18 2.37
N ALA A 91 8.39 -5.09 2.21
CA ALA A 91 7.94 -4.62 0.91
C ALA A 91 9.12 -4.22 0.01
N LEU A 92 10.11 -3.47 0.53
CA LEU A 92 11.33 -3.11 -0.22
C LEU A 92 12.08 -4.37 -0.70
N ASN A 93 12.28 -5.33 0.19
CA ASN A 93 12.97 -6.59 -0.13
C ASN A 93 12.21 -7.39 -1.20
N LYS A 94 10.88 -7.50 -1.07
CA LYS A 94 10.03 -8.22 -2.05
C LYS A 94 9.97 -7.56 -3.41
N LEU A 95 10.10 -6.24 -3.46
CA LEU A 95 10.16 -5.47 -4.69
C LEU A 95 11.57 -5.41 -5.30
N SER A 96 12.59 -5.91 -4.58
CA SER A 96 14.00 -5.81 -4.96
C SER A 96 14.43 -4.37 -5.31
N THR A 97 13.88 -3.39 -4.58
CA THR A 97 14.23 -1.97 -4.73
C THR A 97 14.10 -1.24 -3.40
N ASP A 98 15.00 -0.29 -3.14
CA ASP A 98 14.97 0.63 -2.02
C ASP A 98 14.17 1.90 -2.32
N LYS A 99 13.84 2.15 -3.58
CA LYS A 99 13.07 3.32 -4.07
C LYS A 99 11.81 2.90 -4.85
N PRO A 100 10.91 2.09 -4.29
CA PRO A 100 9.65 1.81 -4.98
C PRO A 100 8.83 3.10 -5.13
N PHE A 101 8.01 3.11 -6.16
CA PHE A 101 6.99 4.13 -6.36
C PHE A 101 5.95 4.08 -5.24
N VAL A 102 5.60 5.24 -4.70
CA VAL A 102 4.56 5.39 -3.66
C VAL A 102 3.83 6.69 -3.86
N THR A 103 2.53 6.69 -3.57
CA THR A 103 1.73 7.91 -3.45
C THR A 103 1.06 7.96 -2.08
N VAL A 104 0.87 9.17 -1.55
CA VAL A 104 0.28 9.39 -0.22
C VAL A 104 -0.73 10.54 -0.29
N PRO A 105 -1.95 10.37 0.25
CA PRO A 105 -2.93 11.45 0.28
C PRO A 105 -2.52 12.48 1.33
N GLU A 106 -2.88 13.74 1.13
CA GLU A 106 -2.47 14.84 2.01
C GLU A 106 -2.74 14.62 3.51
N GLU A 107 -3.85 13.94 3.84
CA GLU A 107 -4.23 13.65 5.21
C GLU A 107 -3.26 12.70 5.92
N ARG A 108 -2.52 11.88 5.15
CA ARG A 108 -1.54 10.92 5.68
C ARG A 108 -0.09 11.34 5.42
N PHE A 109 0.14 12.56 4.93
CA PHE A 109 1.49 13.05 4.63
C PHE A 109 2.41 12.95 5.85
N HIS A 110 1.99 13.48 6.99
CA HIS A 110 2.81 13.47 8.22
C HIS A 110 3.07 12.07 8.77
N GLU A 111 2.12 11.14 8.61
CA GLU A 111 2.25 9.74 9.02
C GLU A 111 3.43 9.08 8.30
N PHE A 112 3.54 9.29 6.99
CA PHE A 112 4.57 8.66 6.15
C PHE A 112 5.86 9.48 6.01
N HIS A 113 5.83 10.77 6.33
CA HIS A 113 6.97 11.65 6.11
C HIS A 113 8.26 11.16 6.78
N LYS A 114 8.18 10.69 8.03
CA LYS A 114 9.34 10.18 8.78
C LYS A 114 9.94 8.93 8.14
N ILE A 115 9.09 7.99 7.69
CA ILE A 115 9.58 6.76 7.07
C ILE A 115 10.21 7.04 5.71
N PHE A 116 9.67 7.98 4.95
CA PHE A 116 10.22 8.40 3.66
C PHE A 116 11.56 9.11 3.81
N ILE A 117 11.73 9.99 4.80
CA ILE A 117 13.04 10.57 5.11
C ILE A 117 14.04 9.47 5.48
N HIS A 118 13.66 8.54 6.38
CA HIS A 118 14.54 7.47 6.84
C HIS A 118 15.04 6.58 5.69
N PHE A 119 14.20 6.27 4.71
CA PHE A 119 14.57 5.48 3.54
C PHE A 119 15.05 6.34 2.35
N GLY A 120 15.19 7.65 2.52
CA GLY A 120 15.65 8.59 1.49
C GLY A 120 14.75 8.64 0.24
N PHE A 121 13.44 8.54 0.42
CA PHE A 121 12.48 8.66 -0.68
C PHE A 121 12.46 10.11 -1.19
N LYS A 122 12.44 10.26 -2.52
CA LYS A 122 12.40 11.58 -3.15
C LYS A 122 10.97 11.93 -3.53
N LEU A 123 10.44 13.04 -2.99
CA LEU A 123 9.19 13.62 -3.48
C LEU A 123 9.45 14.12 -4.91
N THR A 124 8.79 13.51 -5.87
CA THR A 124 8.99 13.77 -7.30
C THR A 124 7.90 14.65 -7.88
N GLU A 125 6.68 14.56 -7.35
CA GLU A 125 5.53 15.30 -7.86
C GLU A 125 4.46 15.48 -6.76
N VAL A 126 3.65 16.54 -6.88
CA VAL A 126 2.42 16.71 -6.11
C VAL A 126 1.28 17.02 -7.08
N LYS A 127 0.29 16.13 -7.20
CA LYS A 127 -0.89 16.35 -8.03
C LYS A 127 -2.08 16.77 -7.16
N THR A 128 -2.80 17.80 -7.58
CA THR A 128 -4.07 18.21 -6.92
C THR A 128 -5.24 17.71 -7.74
N GLY A 129 -6.22 17.07 -7.12
CA GLY A 129 -7.43 16.61 -7.81
C GLY A 129 -7.34 15.24 -8.47
N TYR A 130 -6.21 14.52 -8.36
CA TYR A 130 -6.01 13.26 -9.08
C TYR A 130 -6.98 12.15 -8.64
N TYR A 131 -7.04 11.86 -7.33
CA TYR A 131 -7.98 10.87 -6.79
C TYR A 131 -9.26 11.50 -6.24
N ARG A 132 -9.16 12.69 -5.64
CA ARG A 132 -10.28 13.42 -5.02
C ARG A 132 -10.17 14.90 -5.35
N LYS A 133 -11.29 15.52 -5.73
CA LYS A 133 -11.36 16.94 -6.12
C LYS A 133 -10.77 17.83 -5.01
N GLY A 134 -9.83 18.71 -5.38
CA GLY A 134 -9.20 19.66 -4.47
C GLY A 134 -8.20 19.07 -3.47
N LYS A 135 -7.97 17.75 -3.47
CA LYS A 135 -7.05 17.08 -2.56
C LYS A 135 -5.69 16.84 -3.21
N LYS A 136 -4.61 17.03 -2.45
CA LYS A 136 -3.25 16.72 -2.92
C LYS A 136 -2.92 15.24 -2.74
N GLU A 137 -2.22 14.70 -3.73
CA GLU A 137 -1.53 13.41 -3.68
C GLU A 137 -0.02 13.67 -3.83
N TYR A 138 0.75 13.22 -2.84
CA TYR A 138 2.21 13.35 -2.81
C TYR A 138 2.85 12.11 -3.41
N ILE A 139 3.70 12.29 -4.41
CA ILE A 139 4.23 11.22 -5.23
C ILE A 139 5.73 11.10 -5.01
N TYR A 140 6.20 9.88 -4.74
CA TYR A 140 7.60 9.60 -4.44
C TYR A 140 8.18 8.58 -5.41
N ASN A 141 9.44 8.80 -5.79
CA ASN A 141 10.27 7.91 -6.63
C ASN A 141 9.63 7.54 -8.00
N GLY A 142 8.77 8.40 -8.55
CA GLY A 142 8.13 8.15 -9.84
C GLY A 142 7.14 9.24 -10.23
N SER A 143 6.22 8.93 -11.13
CA SER A 143 5.14 9.83 -11.54
C SER A 143 3.85 9.05 -11.73
N LEU A 144 2.71 9.73 -11.57
CA LEU A 144 1.42 9.15 -11.97
C LEU A 144 1.26 9.34 -13.47
N LYS A 145 0.96 8.25 -14.19
CA LYS A 145 0.56 8.32 -15.59
C LYS A 145 -0.79 9.04 -15.69
N ASP A 146 -0.92 9.88 -16.70
CA ASP A 146 -2.16 10.57 -17.06
C ASP A 146 -3.15 9.63 -17.76
#